data_AF-A0A9D1INH5-F1
#
_entry.id   AF-A0A9D1INH5-F1
#
_cell.length_a   1.000
_cell.length_b   1.000
_cell.length_c   1.000
_cell.angle_alpha   90.00
_cell.angle_beta   90.00
_cell.angle_gamma   90.00
#
_symmetry.space_group_name_H-M   'P 1'
#
loop_
_entity.id
_entity.type
_entity.pdbx_description
1 polymer ?
#
loop_
_entity_poly.entity_id
_entity_poly.type
_entity_poly.pdbx_seq_one_letter_code
_entity_poly.pdbx_strand_id
1 'polypeptide(L)'
;MKREKQIKALSTIALVISIISLTIAYALMSSKLTINGYGNIKGKKLNVYFENLTSSKKGEATIEKYPKIKKGSTYIGDFSVTLRKPGDSVTFCYDVVNKSDVDVKMITQVINGIDVNNVD
;
A
#
# COMPACT_ATOMS: atom_id res chain seq x y z
N MET A 1 -5.75 -59.00 29.09
CA MET A 1 -4.37 -58.51 29.32
C MET A 1 -3.54 -58.18 28.07
N LYS A 2 -3.10 -59.13 27.20
CA LYS A 2 -2.16 -58.81 26.09
C LYS A 2 -2.75 -57.88 25.01
N ARG A 3 -4.00 -58.13 24.59
CA ARG A 3 -4.73 -57.28 23.62
C ARG A 3 -5.05 -55.89 24.15
N GLU A 4 -5.44 -55.76 25.43
CA GLU A 4 -5.70 -54.45 26.04
C GLU A 4 -4.43 -53.60 26.16
N LYS A 5 -3.28 -54.22 26.47
CA LYS A 5 -1.98 -53.53 26.46
C LYS A 5 -1.61 -53.05 25.05
N GLN A 6 -1.91 -53.84 24.01
CA GLN A 6 -1.68 -53.44 22.62
C GLN A 6 -2.62 -52.32 22.15
N ILE A 7 -3.89 -52.35 22.52
CA ILE A 7 -4.87 -51.29 22.19
C ILE A 7 -4.50 -49.98 22.90
N LYS A 8 -4.12 -50.05 24.18
CA LYS A 8 -3.64 -48.87 24.92
C LYS A 8 -2.38 -48.28 24.30
N ALA A 9 -1.39 -49.12 23.94
CA ALA A 9 -0.17 -48.66 23.29
C ALA A 9 -0.45 -48.00 21.93
N LEU A 10 -1.34 -48.58 21.11
CA LEU A 10 -1.75 -48.01 19.82
C LEU A 10 -2.47 -46.67 20.01
N SER A 11 -3.35 -46.55 21.01
CA SER A 11 -4.03 -45.30 21.35
C SER A 11 -3.05 -44.21 21.78
N THR A 12 -2.01 -44.55 22.56
CA THR A 12 -0.99 -43.59 22.98
C THR A 12 -0.15 -43.12 21.78
N ILE A 13 0.22 -44.03 20.87
CA ILE A 13 0.96 -43.68 19.66
C ILE A 13 0.13 -42.76 18.76
N ALA A 14 -1.15 -43.08 18.56
CA ALA A 14 -2.07 -42.23 17.80
C ALA A 14 -2.22 -40.83 18.40
N LEU A 15 -2.30 -40.72 19.74
CA LEU A 15 -2.33 -39.44 20.44
C LEU A 15 -1.06 -38.62 20.21
N VAL A 16 0.12 -39.25 20.29
CA VAL A 16 1.40 -38.57 20.06
C VAL A 16 1.50 -38.05 18.63
N ILE A 17 1.08 -38.84 17.64
CA ILE A 17 1.08 -38.43 16.22
C ILE A 17 0.10 -37.28 15.98
N SER A 18 -1.06 -37.26 16.64
CA SER A 18 -2.03 -36.17 16.49
C SER A 18 -1.49 -34.84 17.04
N ILE A 19 -0.77 -34.87 18.15
CA ILE A 19 -0.17 -33.66 18.75
C ILE A 19 0.96 -33.11 17.85
N ILE A 20 1.78 -33.98 17.28
CA ILE A 20 2.87 -33.58 16.39
C ILE A 20 2.30 -32.93 15.11
N SER A 21 1.31 -33.56 14.49
CA SER A 21 0.67 -33.02 13.27
C SER A 21 -0.06 -31.70 13.52
N LEU A 22 -0.69 -31.52 14.69
CA LEU A 22 -1.32 -30.25 15.08
C LEU A 22 -0.29 -29.11 15.19
N THR A 23 0.89 -29.38 15.75
CA THR A 23 1.96 -28.37 15.89
C THR A 23 2.44 -27.88 14.52
N ILE A 24 2.63 -28.81 13.59
CA ILE A 24 3.07 -28.50 12.21
C ILE A 24 1.96 -27.73 11.47
N ALA A 25 0.70 -28.16 11.61
CA ALA A 25 -0.44 -27.46 11.01
C ALA A 25 -0.61 -26.04 11.58
N TYR A 26 -0.44 -25.86 12.90
CA TYR A 26 -0.51 -24.56 13.56
C TYR A 26 0.62 -23.63 13.11
N ALA A 27 1.85 -24.12 12.94
CA ALA A 27 2.96 -23.33 12.41
C ALA A 27 2.69 -22.85 10.97
N LEU A 28 2.15 -23.72 10.11
CA LEU A 28 1.78 -23.35 8.75
C LEU A 28 0.62 -22.34 8.70
N MET A 29 -0.36 -22.47 9.59
CA MET A 29 -1.52 -21.57 9.63
C MET A 29 -1.19 -20.21 10.27
N SER A 30 -0.39 -20.19 11.34
CA SER A 30 0.07 -18.94 11.98
C SER A 30 1.00 -18.13 11.08
N SER A 31 1.79 -18.78 10.21
CA SER A 31 2.66 -18.11 9.24
C SER A 31 1.89 -17.45 8.08
N LYS A 32 0.63 -17.84 7.85
CA LYS A 32 -0.24 -17.33 6.78
C LYS A 32 -1.29 -16.33 7.27
N LEU A 33 -1.13 -15.78 8.47
CA LEU A 33 -1.96 -14.66 8.91
C LEU A 33 -1.61 -13.43 8.08
N THR A 34 -2.38 -13.20 7.03
CA THR A 34 -2.42 -11.89 6.36
C THR A 34 -2.91 -10.89 7.40
N ILE A 35 -1.99 -10.07 7.92
CA ILE A 35 -2.33 -9.00 8.85
C ILE A 35 -3.07 -7.92 8.04
N ASN A 36 -4.40 -8.03 7.98
CA ASN A 36 -5.29 -7.00 7.45
C ASN A 36 -5.55 -5.94 8.53
N GLY A 37 -4.49 -5.39 9.11
CA GLY A 37 -4.56 -4.43 10.21
C GLY A 37 -3.48 -3.37 10.12
N TYR A 38 -3.80 -2.16 10.58
CA TYR A 38 -2.85 -1.06 10.66
C TYR A 38 -1.89 -1.28 11.83
N GLY A 39 -0.70 -1.81 11.55
CA GLY A 39 0.37 -1.95 12.53
C GLY A 39 1.09 -0.62 12.77
N ASN A 40 1.32 -0.24 14.03
CA ASN A 40 2.17 0.90 14.34
C ASN A 40 3.63 0.52 14.03
N ILE A 41 4.17 1.05 12.93
CA ILE A 41 5.55 0.73 12.51
C ILE A 41 6.52 1.55 13.37
N LYS A 42 6.88 1.02 14.55
CA LYS A 42 7.92 1.63 15.39
C LYS A 42 9.28 1.46 14.71
N GLY A 43 9.84 2.56 14.22
CA GLY A 43 11.25 2.66 13.82
C GLY A 43 11.53 2.70 12.31
N LYS A 44 10.58 2.36 11.44
CA LYS A 44 10.74 2.56 9.99
C LYS A 44 10.10 3.88 9.58
N LYS A 45 10.83 4.70 8.84
CA LYS A 45 10.37 6.04 8.43
C LYS A 45 9.52 5.90 7.17
N LEU A 46 8.27 6.37 7.22
CA LEU A 46 7.50 6.62 5.99
C LEU A 46 8.14 7.82 5.28
N ASN A 47 8.71 7.56 4.11
CA ASN A 47 9.38 8.55 3.29
C ASN A 47 8.88 8.44 1.85
N VAL A 48 7.64 8.90 1.66
CA VAL A 48 6.99 9.00 0.36
C VAL A 48 6.85 10.47 0.00
N TYR A 49 7.28 10.83 -1.20
CA TYR A 49 7.26 12.22 -1.65
C TYR A 49 7.17 12.27 -3.18
N PHE A 50 6.81 13.45 -3.70
CA PHE A 50 6.75 13.68 -5.14
C PHE A 50 8.09 14.20 -5.68
N GLU A 51 8.46 13.81 -6.90
CA GLU A 51 9.62 14.32 -7.65
C GLU A 51 9.27 14.54 -9.13
N ASN A 52 10.21 15.12 -9.88
CA ASN A 52 10.18 15.24 -11.35
C ASN A 52 8.88 15.81 -11.91
N LEU A 53 8.48 17.00 -11.41
CA LEU A 53 7.32 17.70 -11.93
C LEU A 53 7.60 18.21 -13.35
N THR A 54 6.80 17.72 -14.30
CA THR A 54 6.82 18.16 -15.70
C THR A 54 5.44 18.66 -16.10
N SER A 55 5.40 19.54 -17.09
CA SER A 55 4.17 20.15 -17.57
C SER A 55 4.13 20.14 -19.09
N SER A 56 2.98 19.81 -19.65
CA SER A 56 2.70 19.95 -21.08
C SER A 56 1.41 20.75 -21.28
N LYS A 57 1.34 21.46 -22.41
CA LYS A 57 0.18 22.26 -22.78
C LYS A 57 -0.27 21.92 -24.20
N LYS A 58 -1.56 22.02 -24.44
CA LYS A 58 -2.20 21.83 -25.74
C LYS A 58 -3.05 23.06 -26.06
N GLY A 59 -3.01 23.48 -27.32
CA GLY A 59 -3.76 24.63 -27.81
C GLY A 59 -3.19 25.96 -27.32
N GLU A 60 -4.07 26.90 -26.97
CA GLU A 60 -3.73 28.25 -26.51
C GLU A 60 -3.68 28.37 -24.98
N ALA A 61 -3.62 27.23 -24.29
CA ALA A 61 -3.45 27.16 -22.85
C ALA A 61 -2.16 27.85 -22.39
N THR A 62 -2.24 28.58 -21.27
CA THR A 62 -1.11 29.26 -20.65
C THR A 62 -0.99 28.86 -19.19
N ILE A 63 0.24 28.57 -18.75
CA ILE A 63 0.57 28.35 -17.34
C ILE A 63 1.10 29.67 -16.80
N GLU A 64 0.29 30.38 -16.01
CA GLU A 64 0.67 31.66 -15.42
C GLU A 64 1.60 31.47 -14.22
N LYS A 65 1.38 30.38 -13.48
CA LYS A 65 2.21 29.98 -12.36
C LYS A 65 2.40 28.48 -12.38
N TYR A 66 3.67 28.06 -12.45
CA TYR A 66 4.01 26.65 -12.42
C TYR A 66 3.82 26.09 -11.01
N PRO A 67 3.25 24.87 -10.89
CA PRO A 67 3.14 24.21 -9.60
C PRO A 67 4.52 23.94 -9.00
N LYS A 68 4.60 23.87 -7.68
CA LYS A 68 5.81 23.45 -6.98
C LYS A 68 5.50 22.25 -6.09
N ILE A 69 6.41 21.29 -6.09
CA ILE A 69 6.44 20.25 -5.07
C ILE A 69 7.10 20.84 -3.82
N LYS A 70 6.44 20.73 -2.67
CA LYS A 70 7.10 21.02 -1.40
C LYS A 70 8.06 19.87 -1.08
N LYS A 71 9.34 20.18 -0.87
CA LYS A 71 10.42 19.19 -0.69
C LYS A 71 10.07 18.17 0.39
N GLY A 72 10.20 16.88 0.06
CA GLY A 72 9.94 15.77 0.98
C GLY A 72 8.46 15.64 1.38
N SER A 73 7.53 16.10 0.53
CA SER A 73 6.10 16.02 0.80
C SER A 73 5.33 15.44 -0.38
N THR A 74 4.09 15.04 -0.10
CA THR A 74 3.08 14.58 -1.05
C THR A 74 2.13 15.71 -1.44
N TYR A 75 2.64 16.94 -1.57
CA TYR A 75 1.85 18.11 -1.92
C TYR A 75 2.43 18.82 -3.15
N ILE A 76 1.56 19.01 -4.14
CA ILE A 76 1.75 19.89 -5.30
C ILE A 76 0.67 20.96 -5.22
N GLY A 77 1.06 22.23 -5.30
CA GLY A 77 0.11 23.33 -5.25
C GLY A 77 0.60 24.59 -5.93
N ASP A 78 -0.15 25.66 -5.71
CA ASP A 78 0.21 27.03 -6.12
C ASP A 78 0.28 27.26 -7.64
N PHE A 79 -0.38 26.44 -8.45
CA PHE A 79 -0.42 26.65 -9.91
C PHE A 79 -1.59 27.54 -10.34
N SER A 80 -1.40 28.24 -11.45
CA SER A 80 -2.46 28.99 -12.14
C SER A 80 -2.37 28.69 -13.63
N VAL A 81 -3.49 28.33 -14.23
CA VAL A 81 -3.60 28.00 -15.65
C VAL A 81 -4.80 28.72 -16.26
N THR A 82 -4.61 29.19 -17.48
CA THR A 82 -5.65 29.87 -18.26
C THR A 82 -5.89 29.07 -19.53
N LEU A 83 -7.12 28.56 -19.68
CA LEU A 83 -7.61 27.87 -20.88
C LEU A 83 -8.48 28.85 -21.66
N ARG A 84 -8.18 29.08 -22.94
CA ARG A 84 -8.83 30.15 -23.74
C ARG A 84 -9.85 29.61 -24.73
N LYS A 85 -9.63 28.40 -25.24
CA LYS A 85 -10.47 27.78 -26.25
C LYS A 85 -10.90 26.37 -25.81
N PRO A 86 -12.09 25.91 -26.25
CA PRO A 86 -12.45 24.50 -26.12
C PRO A 86 -11.38 23.60 -26.74
N GLY A 87 -10.95 22.58 -26.01
CA GLY A 87 -9.87 21.67 -26.43
C GLY A 87 -8.47 22.07 -25.93
N ASP A 88 -8.31 23.22 -25.29
CA ASP A 88 -7.12 23.58 -24.53
C ASP A 88 -6.98 22.67 -23.31
N SER A 89 -5.75 22.21 -23.04
CA SER A 89 -5.46 21.42 -21.86
C SER A 89 -4.06 21.71 -21.32
N VAL A 90 -3.92 21.62 -20.00
CA VAL A 90 -2.62 21.60 -19.32
C VAL A 90 -2.54 20.30 -18.53
N THR A 91 -1.44 19.57 -18.73
CA THR A 91 -1.18 18.30 -18.04
C THR A 91 0.07 18.45 -17.20
N PHE A 92 -0.03 18.08 -15.93
CA PHE A 92 1.09 17.99 -15.00
C PHE A 92 1.37 16.53 -14.69
N CYS A 93 2.62 16.11 -14.88
CA CYS A 93 3.09 14.77 -14.55
C CYS A 93 4.13 14.87 -13.44
N TYR A 94 4.11 13.92 -12.51
CA TYR A 94 5.04 13.84 -11.40
C TYR A 94 5.29 12.38 -11.04
N ASP A 95 6.44 12.12 -10.45
CA ASP A 95 6.80 10.80 -9.96
C ASP A 95 6.43 10.67 -8.48
N VAL A 96 5.90 9.51 -8.11
CA VAL A 96 5.69 9.13 -6.70
C VAL A 96 6.85 8.26 -6.27
N VAL A 97 7.71 8.78 -5.39
CA VAL A 97 8.91 8.09 -4.93
C VAL A 97 8.66 7.50 -3.55
N ASN A 98 8.83 6.19 -3.41
CA ASN A 98 8.86 5.51 -2.12
C ASN A 98 10.32 5.24 -1.70
N LYS A 99 10.79 5.96 -0.68
CA LYS A 99 12.08 5.71 0.01
C LYS A 99 11.86 5.19 1.43
N SER A 100 10.70 4.62 1.72
CA SER A 100 10.39 4.04 3.02
C SER A 100 11.08 2.68 3.17
N ASP A 101 11.32 2.26 4.41
CA ASP A 101 11.87 0.91 4.69
C ASP A 101 10.81 -0.21 4.57
N VAL A 102 9.61 0.14 4.10
CA VAL A 102 8.46 -0.75 3.85
C VAL A 102 7.84 -0.41 2.50
N ASP A 103 7.21 -1.41 1.89
CA ASP A 103 6.36 -1.18 0.75
C ASP A 103 5.11 -0.41 1.17
N VAL A 104 4.84 0.69 0.46
CA VAL A 104 3.69 1.56 0.72
C VAL A 104 2.71 1.42 -0.42
N LYS A 105 1.43 1.26 -0.08
CA LYS A 105 0.33 1.25 -1.04
C LYS A 105 -0.33 2.62 -1.08
N MET A 106 -0.56 3.14 -2.28
CA MET A 106 -1.40 4.32 -2.47
C MET A 106 -2.86 3.92 -2.30
N ILE A 107 -3.60 4.62 -1.45
CA ILE A 107 -5.02 4.35 -1.15
C ILE A 107 -5.90 5.45 -1.72
N THR A 108 -5.51 6.71 -1.49
CA THR A 108 -6.30 7.88 -1.81
C THR A 108 -5.46 8.88 -2.58
N GLN A 109 -6.06 9.52 -3.57
CA GLN A 109 -5.49 10.67 -4.28
C GLN A 109 -6.54 11.78 -4.26
N VAL A 110 -6.14 12.96 -3.78
CA VAL A 110 -7.04 14.12 -3.69
C VAL A 110 -6.59 15.18 -4.69
N ILE A 111 -7.48 15.60 -5.58
CA ILE A 111 -7.26 16.69 -6.54
C ILE A 111 -8.27 17.79 -6.23
N ASN A 112 -7.80 18.98 -5.86
CA ASN A 112 -8.66 20.12 -5.49
C ASN A 112 -9.75 19.79 -4.45
N GLY A 113 -9.44 18.89 -3.51
CA GLY A 113 -10.38 18.45 -2.47
C GLY A 113 -11.27 17.27 -2.85
N ILE A 114 -11.17 16.75 -4.09
CA ILE A 114 -11.94 15.60 -4.58
C ILE A 114 -11.07 14.35 -4.51
N ASP A 115 -11.57 13.29 -3.84
CA ASP A 115 -10.94 11.97 -3.88
C ASP A 115 -11.24 11.32 -5.24
N VAL A 116 -10.22 11.22 -6.09
CA VAL A 116 -10.38 10.67 -7.45
C VAL A 116 -10.55 9.15 -7.47
N ASN A 117 -10.28 8.47 -6.35
CA ASN A 117 -10.50 7.04 -6.21
C ASN A 117 -11.91 6.71 -5.69
N ASN A 118 -12.69 7.73 -5.32
CA ASN A 118 -14.04 7.61 -4.79
C ASN A 118 -14.96 8.63 -5.46
N VAL A 119 -14.92 8.68 -6.80
CA VAL A 119 -15.84 9.47 -7.62
C VAL A 119 -17.04 8.58 -7.94
N ASP A 120 -18.17 8.82 -7.27
CA ASP A 120 -19.49 8.33 -7.70
C ASP A 120 -19.93 9.02 -9.01
#